data_AF-A0AA88S715-F1
#
_entry.id   AF-A0AA88S715-F1
#
_cell.length_a   1.000
_cell.length_b   1.000
_cell.length_c   1.000
_cell.angle_alpha   90.00
_cell.angle_beta   90.00
_cell.angle_gamma   90.00
#
_symmetry.space_group_name_H-M   'P 1'
#
loop_
_entity.id
_entity.type
_entity.pdbx_description
1 polymer ?
#
loop_
_entity_poly.entity_id
_entity_poly.type
_entity_poly.pdbx_seq_one_letter_code
_entity_poly.pdbx_strand_id
1 'polypeptide(L)'
;GKLNGGQVNYEGINYYNNLINEILANGITPYVTLFHWDLPQVLEDEYGGFLSEKIVNDFQYYAEVCFKHFGDRVKNWITLNEPWTYAVYGYDTGYMSPGRCSSWNNANCTGGDSGTEPYLATHNLLLSHANAVEVYRKKYKPEQKGRIGITLVAQWYEPCNVSNGDLEAVYRKMEFMLGWYLHPITYGEYPSSMRSTVKTRLPSFNLFQKLKLAGSFDFLGVNYYTAYWALNQKSDPKKVSYTTDSQVDLQAVCNGKQIGPRAGDSPWLFIYPIGIKKLLDYIKKNYKDPLMIITEN
;
A
#
# COMPACT_ATOMS: atom_id res chain seq x y z
N GLY A 1 -9.08 22.23 6.91
CA GLY A 1 -8.05 23.03 7.60
C GLY A 1 -6.73 22.28 7.53
N LYS A 2 -5.60 22.98 7.56
CA LYS A 2 -4.25 22.36 7.57
C LYS A 2 -4.13 21.29 8.66
N LEU A 3 -3.35 20.23 8.45
CA LEU A 3 -3.13 19.22 9.49
C LEU A 3 -2.24 19.82 10.58
N ASN A 4 -0.99 20.17 10.27
CA ASN A 4 -0.12 20.89 11.21
C ASN A 4 -0.46 22.39 11.23
N GLY A 5 -0.82 22.92 12.41
CA GLY A 5 -1.23 24.32 12.60
C GLY A 5 -2.72 24.61 12.33
N GLY A 6 -3.53 23.61 11.99
CA GLY A 6 -4.99 23.74 11.97
C GLY A 6 -5.66 23.35 13.30
N GLN A 7 -6.95 23.64 13.41
CA GLN A 7 -7.75 23.25 14.58
C GLN A 7 -8.38 21.87 14.37
N VAL A 8 -8.30 21.02 15.40
CA VAL A 8 -8.99 19.72 15.42
C VAL A 8 -10.51 19.95 15.43
N ASN A 9 -11.22 19.28 14.52
CA ASN A 9 -12.68 19.29 14.52
C ASN A 9 -13.23 18.33 15.60
N TYR A 10 -13.65 18.87 16.74
CA TYR A 10 -14.18 18.08 17.85
C TYR A 10 -15.51 17.39 17.54
N GLU A 11 -16.30 17.87 16.57
CA GLU A 11 -17.50 17.15 16.13
C GLU A 11 -17.13 15.83 15.44
N GLY A 12 -16.07 15.85 14.61
CA GLY A 12 -15.52 14.62 14.01
C GLY A 12 -14.96 13.66 15.05
N ILE A 13 -14.27 14.18 16.08
CA ILE A 13 -13.82 13.38 17.23
C ILE A 13 -15.01 12.74 17.95
N ASN A 14 -16.07 13.50 18.20
CA ASN A 14 -17.27 13.00 18.88
C ASN A 14 -18.00 11.93 18.07
N TYR A 15 -18.08 12.09 16.75
CA TYR A 15 -18.63 11.07 15.84
C TYR A 15 -17.89 9.73 16.00
N TYR A 16 -16.56 9.72 15.88
CA TYR A 16 -15.78 8.48 16.01
C TYR A 16 -15.81 7.92 17.43
N ASN A 17 -15.85 8.77 18.46
CA ASN A 17 -16.04 8.32 19.83
C ASN A 17 -17.37 7.57 20.02
N ASN A 18 -18.47 8.12 19.50
CA ASN A 18 -19.77 7.48 19.58
C ASN A 18 -19.78 6.13 18.87
N LEU A 19 -19.20 6.06 17.66
CA LEU A 19 -19.06 4.82 16.90
C LEU A 19 -18.22 3.78 17.65
N ILE A 20 -17.05 4.16 18.16
CA ILE A 20 -16.15 3.25 18.90
C ILE A 20 -16.83 2.74 20.17
N ASN A 21 -17.53 3.62 20.90
CA ASN A 21 -18.28 3.22 22.09
C ASN A 21 -19.38 2.23 21.77
N GLU A 22 -20.15 2.46 20.71
CA GLU A 22 -21.22 1.55 20.29
C GLU A 22 -20.65 0.18 19.85
N ILE A 23 -19.58 0.17 19.06
CA ILE A 23 -18.88 -1.06 18.65
C ILE A 23 -18.47 -1.88 19.89
N LEU A 24 -17.86 -1.22 20.88
CA LEU A 24 -17.42 -1.89 22.11
C LEU A 24 -18.58 -2.33 23.01
N ALA A 25 -19.65 -1.53 23.10
CA ALA A 25 -20.85 -1.89 23.86
C ALA A 25 -21.50 -3.18 23.33
N ASN A 26 -21.33 -3.46 22.04
CA ASN A 26 -21.80 -4.69 21.40
C ASN A 26 -20.75 -5.82 21.38
N GLY A 27 -19.63 -5.68 22.12
CA GLY A 27 -18.59 -6.71 22.23
C GLY A 27 -17.75 -6.88 20.96
N ILE A 28 -17.80 -5.94 20.02
CA ILE A 28 -17.04 -5.98 18.76
C ILE A 28 -15.70 -5.25 18.99
N THR A 29 -14.61 -5.81 18.46
CA THR A 29 -13.27 -5.20 18.57
C THR A 29 -13.00 -4.26 17.40
N PRO A 30 -12.76 -2.94 17.62
CA PRO A 30 -12.44 -2.04 16.53
C PRO A 30 -11.03 -2.27 15.99
N TYR A 31 -10.93 -2.41 14.66
CA TYR A 31 -9.72 -2.28 13.87
C TYR A 31 -9.83 -1.00 13.05
N VAL A 32 -8.97 -0.03 13.33
CA VAL A 32 -9.10 1.32 12.76
C VAL A 32 -7.99 1.58 11.77
N THR A 33 -8.38 1.84 10.52
CA THR A 33 -7.49 2.35 9.47
C THR A 33 -7.42 3.87 9.56
N LEU A 34 -6.22 4.41 9.69
CA LEU A 34 -5.97 5.85 9.76
C LEU A 34 -6.13 6.53 8.41
N PHE A 35 -5.63 5.92 7.33
CA PHE A 35 -5.76 6.48 5.98
C PHE A 35 -6.24 5.44 4.99
N HIS A 36 -7.35 5.79 4.34
CA HIS A 36 -7.98 4.97 3.31
C HIS A 36 -8.25 5.84 2.07
N TRP A 37 -7.16 6.43 1.56
CA TRP A 37 -7.12 7.25 0.33
C TRP A 37 -7.88 8.57 0.41
N ASP A 38 -8.22 9.00 1.62
CA ASP A 38 -9.05 10.15 1.96
C ASP A 38 -8.21 11.40 2.30
N LEU A 39 -7.20 11.68 1.46
CA LEU A 39 -6.28 12.79 1.68
C LEU A 39 -7.04 14.12 1.70
N PRO A 40 -6.86 14.98 2.71
CA PRO A 40 -7.47 16.31 2.71
C PRO A 40 -7.00 17.13 1.49
N GLN A 41 -7.94 17.61 0.67
CA GLN A 41 -7.66 18.37 -0.55
C GLN A 41 -6.71 19.55 -0.32
N VAL A 42 -6.79 20.21 0.84
CA VAL A 42 -5.89 21.32 1.19
C VAL A 42 -4.40 20.95 1.15
N LEU A 43 -4.03 19.70 1.43
CA LEU A 43 -2.65 19.24 1.39
C LEU A 43 -2.21 18.90 -0.04
N GLU A 44 -3.14 18.38 -0.84
CA GLU A 44 -2.94 18.20 -2.28
C GLU A 44 -2.72 19.56 -2.96
N ASP A 45 -3.53 20.56 -2.63
CA ASP A 45 -3.40 21.92 -3.17
C ASP A 45 -2.12 22.64 -2.68
N GLU A 46 -1.74 22.46 -1.41
CA GLU A 46 -0.61 23.19 -0.81
C GLU A 46 0.75 22.66 -1.29
N TYR A 47 0.89 21.35 -1.48
CA TYR A 47 2.18 20.75 -1.83
C TYR A 47 2.11 19.45 -2.64
N GLY A 48 0.95 19.08 -3.20
CA GLY A 48 0.79 17.85 -3.98
C GLY A 48 0.72 16.58 -3.14
N GLY A 49 0.29 16.70 -1.88
CA GLY A 49 0.00 15.55 -1.02
C GLY A 49 1.20 14.62 -0.87
N PHE A 50 1.02 13.36 -1.26
CA PHE A 50 2.05 12.33 -1.14
C PHE A 50 3.23 12.50 -2.11
N LEU A 51 3.20 13.44 -3.04
CA LEU A 51 4.39 13.79 -3.84
C LEU A 51 5.42 14.62 -3.05
N SER A 52 5.05 15.19 -1.90
CA SER A 52 5.95 15.98 -1.06
C SER A 52 6.31 15.28 0.26
N GLU A 53 7.56 15.42 0.70
CA GLU A 53 8.00 14.94 2.02
C GLU A 53 7.28 15.64 3.19
N LYS A 54 6.65 16.80 2.96
CA LYS A 54 5.86 17.52 3.97
C LYS A 54 4.73 16.66 4.54
N ILE A 55 4.14 15.78 3.73
CA ILE A 55 3.05 14.90 4.13
C ILE A 55 3.44 13.99 5.31
N VAL A 56 4.72 13.67 5.45
CA VAL A 56 5.20 12.74 6.48
C VAL A 56 4.93 13.29 7.88
N ASN A 57 5.17 14.58 8.09
CA ASN A 57 4.92 15.23 9.38
C ASN A 57 3.43 15.50 9.60
N ASP A 58 2.70 15.88 8.55
CA ASP A 58 1.26 16.09 8.61
C ASP A 58 0.50 14.80 8.94
N PHE A 59 0.87 13.68 8.31
CA PHE A 59 0.33 12.37 8.61
C PHE A 59 0.68 11.90 10.02
N GLN A 60 1.93 12.11 10.47
CA GLN A 60 2.31 11.80 11.86
C GLN A 60 1.44 12.59 12.84
N TYR A 61 1.24 13.90 12.62
CA TYR A 61 0.38 14.72 13.46
C TYR A 61 -1.06 14.20 13.50
N TYR A 62 -1.63 13.89 12.34
CA TYR A 62 -2.97 13.29 12.24
C TYR A 62 -3.06 11.96 13.02
N ALA A 63 -2.10 11.06 12.84
CA ALA A 63 -2.04 9.80 13.58
C ALA A 63 -1.98 10.02 15.10
N GLU A 64 -1.18 11.00 15.56
CA GLU A 64 -1.10 11.36 16.98
C GLU A 64 -2.44 11.87 17.54
N VAL A 65 -3.20 12.67 16.76
CA VAL A 65 -4.56 13.09 17.16
C VAL A 65 -5.45 11.86 17.35
N CYS A 66 -5.45 10.92 16.41
CA CYS A 66 -6.22 9.68 16.52
C CYS A 66 -5.79 8.84 17.74
N PHE A 67 -4.49 8.64 17.95
CA PHE A 67 -3.97 7.88 19.10
C PHE A 67 -4.37 8.53 20.42
N LYS A 68 -4.27 9.86 20.53
CA LYS A 68 -4.61 10.60 21.74
C LYS A 68 -6.10 10.50 22.08
N HIS A 69 -6.97 10.59 21.09
CA HIS A 69 -8.41 10.68 21.32
C HIS A 69 -9.13 9.33 21.38
N PHE A 70 -8.56 8.28 20.79
CA PHE A 70 -9.24 6.99 20.65
C PHE A 70 -8.43 5.80 21.17
N GLY A 71 -7.12 5.95 21.39
CA GLY A 71 -6.23 4.84 21.74
C GLY A 71 -6.40 4.27 23.14
N ASP A 72 -7.18 4.94 24.00
CA ASP A 72 -7.66 4.37 25.26
C ASP A 72 -8.54 3.13 25.02
N ARG A 73 -9.30 3.11 23.92
CA ARG A 73 -10.25 2.06 23.52
C ARG A 73 -9.80 1.26 22.29
N VAL A 74 -9.22 1.91 21.28
CA VAL A 74 -8.75 1.28 20.06
C VAL A 74 -7.38 0.63 20.28
N LYS A 75 -7.32 -0.69 20.11
CA LYS A 75 -6.10 -1.50 20.34
C LYS A 75 -5.46 -2.06 19.07
N ASN A 76 -6.09 -1.87 17.91
CA ASN A 76 -5.55 -2.34 16.63
C ASN A 76 -5.62 -1.20 15.61
N TRP A 77 -4.44 -0.68 15.27
CA TRP A 77 -4.27 0.43 14.35
C TRP A 77 -3.71 -0.06 13.02
N ILE A 78 -4.30 0.36 11.92
CA ILE A 78 -3.78 0.18 10.57
C ILE A 78 -3.41 1.57 10.06
N THR A 79 -2.16 1.77 9.68
CA THR A 79 -1.67 3.08 9.22
C THR A 79 -2.25 3.45 7.85
N LEU A 80 -1.99 2.62 6.85
CA LEU A 80 -2.41 2.84 5.46
C LEU A 80 -3.17 1.61 4.97
N ASN A 81 -4.29 1.83 4.28
CA ASN A 81 -4.88 0.81 3.43
C ASN A 81 -4.26 0.85 2.03
N GLU A 82 -3.80 -0.30 1.55
CA GLU A 82 -3.40 -0.51 0.16
C GLU A 82 -2.61 0.66 -0.47
N PRO A 83 -1.43 1.00 0.08
CA PRO A 83 -0.63 2.09 -0.47
C PRO A 83 -0.23 1.86 -1.94
N TRP A 84 -0.15 0.59 -2.36
CA TRP A 84 0.03 0.21 -3.76
C TRP A 84 -1.09 0.73 -4.66
N THR A 85 -2.34 0.49 -4.26
CA THR A 85 -3.52 0.91 -5.01
C THR A 85 -3.55 2.43 -5.11
N TYR A 86 -3.29 3.13 -4.00
CA TYR A 86 -3.19 4.59 -3.99
C TYR A 86 -2.10 5.10 -4.95
N ALA A 87 -0.88 4.56 -4.89
CA ALA A 87 0.22 5.02 -5.72
C ALA A 87 0.01 4.73 -7.21
N VAL A 88 -0.47 3.53 -7.56
CA VAL A 88 -0.62 3.09 -8.95
C VAL A 88 -1.89 3.67 -9.59
N TYR A 89 -3.01 3.70 -8.87
CA TYR A 89 -4.24 4.28 -9.42
C TYR A 89 -4.25 5.80 -9.36
N GLY A 90 -3.57 6.40 -8.39
CA GLY A 90 -3.45 7.86 -8.26
C GLY A 90 -2.41 8.50 -9.19
N TYR A 91 -1.28 7.82 -9.45
CA TYR A 91 -0.10 8.44 -10.10
C TYR A 91 0.49 7.66 -11.28
N ASP A 92 0.06 6.42 -11.57
CA ASP A 92 0.48 5.68 -12.77
C ASP A 92 -0.64 5.65 -13.81
N THR A 93 -1.80 5.07 -13.46
CA THR A 93 -2.95 4.94 -14.37
C THR A 93 -3.86 6.17 -14.37
N GLY A 94 -3.80 6.99 -13.31
CA GLY A 94 -4.68 8.14 -13.10
C GLY A 94 -6.17 7.79 -12.96
N TYR A 95 -6.49 6.53 -12.63
CA TYR A 95 -7.87 6.04 -12.47
C TYR A 95 -8.54 6.56 -11.18
N MET A 96 -7.77 6.82 -10.13
CA MET A 96 -8.25 7.34 -8.84
C MET A 96 -7.64 8.71 -8.54
N SER A 97 -8.24 9.44 -7.60
CA SER A 97 -7.70 10.72 -7.11
C SER A 97 -6.22 10.58 -6.70
N PRO A 98 -5.33 11.52 -7.05
CA PRO A 98 -5.59 12.82 -7.71
C PRO A 98 -5.67 12.77 -9.25
N GLY A 99 -5.68 11.57 -9.85
CA GLY A 99 -5.89 11.37 -11.29
C GLY A 99 -4.70 11.76 -12.14
N ARG A 100 -3.48 11.52 -11.65
CA ARG A 100 -2.22 11.89 -12.30
C ARG A 100 -1.64 10.72 -13.08
N CYS A 101 -1.13 11.00 -14.27
CA CYS A 101 -0.41 10.05 -15.11
C CYS A 101 0.35 10.77 -16.24
N SER A 102 1.25 10.05 -16.89
CA SER A 102 1.89 10.51 -18.13
C SER A 102 0.86 10.73 -19.24
N SER A 103 1.01 11.80 -20.01
CA SER A 103 0.07 12.21 -21.07
C SER A 103 -0.19 11.16 -22.16
N TRP A 104 0.78 10.27 -22.41
CA TRP A 104 0.63 9.17 -23.38
C TRP A 104 -0.22 8.01 -22.86
N ASN A 105 -0.44 7.93 -21.54
CA ASN A 105 -1.22 6.87 -20.91
C ASN A 105 -2.73 7.17 -20.96
N ASN A 106 -3.13 8.36 -20.53
CA ASN A 106 -4.52 8.81 -20.56
C ASN A 106 -4.59 10.34 -20.68
N ALA A 107 -5.25 10.82 -21.74
CA ALA A 107 -5.39 12.24 -22.02
C ALA A 107 -6.23 13.00 -20.98
N ASN A 108 -7.03 12.29 -20.17
CA ASN A 108 -7.88 12.88 -19.13
C ASN A 108 -7.17 13.04 -17.78
N CYS A 109 -5.91 12.62 -17.65
CA CYS A 109 -5.16 12.83 -16.41
C CYS A 109 -4.92 14.32 -16.16
N THR A 110 -4.88 14.71 -14.89
CA THR A 110 -4.67 16.09 -14.45
C THR A 110 -3.22 16.58 -14.66
N GLY A 111 -2.34 15.70 -15.15
CA GLY A 111 -0.92 15.89 -15.39
C GLY A 111 -0.10 14.77 -14.75
N GLY A 112 1.22 14.94 -14.70
CA GLY A 112 2.13 14.06 -13.97
C GLY A 112 3.02 13.17 -14.83
N ASP A 113 3.67 12.21 -14.17
CA ASP A 113 4.64 11.30 -14.77
C ASP A 113 4.56 9.92 -14.12
N SER A 114 3.94 8.99 -14.84
CA SER A 114 3.77 7.58 -14.45
C SER A 114 5.08 6.84 -14.19
N GLY A 115 6.21 7.36 -14.69
CA GLY A 115 7.53 6.81 -14.50
C GLY A 115 8.21 7.24 -13.20
N THR A 116 7.73 8.31 -12.54
CA THR A 116 8.41 8.89 -11.36
C THR A 116 7.49 9.08 -10.17
N GLU A 117 6.28 9.60 -10.38
CA GLU A 117 5.35 9.97 -9.31
C GLU A 117 4.89 8.79 -8.43
N PRO A 118 4.61 7.58 -8.97
CA PRO A 118 4.28 6.42 -8.12
C PRO A 118 5.39 6.08 -7.13
N TYR A 119 6.66 6.28 -7.51
CA TYR A 119 7.83 6.03 -6.66
C TYR A 119 8.02 7.10 -5.60
N LEU A 120 7.76 8.36 -5.92
CA LEU A 120 7.75 9.46 -4.95
C LEU A 120 6.63 9.29 -3.93
N ALA A 121 5.40 9.06 -4.39
CA ALA A 121 4.24 8.82 -3.54
C ALA A 121 4.47 7.63 -2.60
N THR A 122 4.95 6.51 -3.13
CA THR A 122 5.26 5.31 -2.33
C THR A 122 6.33 5.57 -1.28
N HIS A 123 7.38 6.33 -1.62
CA HIS A 123 8.43 6.65 -0.67
C HIS A 123 7.87 7.47 0.50
N ASN A 124 7.07 8.50 0.23
CA ASN A 124 6.46 9.32 1.28
C ASN A 124 5.39 8.57 2.08
N LEU A 125 4.62 7.66 1.46
CA LEU A 125 3.70 6.75 2.16
C LEU A 125 4.45 5.88 3.17
N LEU A 126 5.56 5.24 2.75
CA LEU A 126 6.39 4.42 3.62
C LEU A 126 6.98 5.21 4.79
N LEU A 127 7.47 6.43 4.54
CA LEU A 127 8.00 7.30 5.60
C LEU A 127 6.91 7.77 6.55
N SER A 128 5.72 8.09 6.04
CA SER A 128 4.54 8.46 6.83
C SER A 128 4.12 7.31 7.76
N HIS A 129 4.04 6.10 7.21
CA HIS A 129 3.82 4.87 7.98
C HIS A 129 4.86 4.69 9.09
N ALA A 130 6.16 4.75 8.75
CA ALA A 130 7.23 4.53 9.71
C ALA A 130 7.23 5.56 10.84
N ASN A 131 6.98 6.84 10.55
CA ASN A 131 6.88 7.89 11.56
C ASN A 131 5.66 7.70 12.47
N ALA A 132 4.51 7.33 11.93
CA ALA A 132 3.31 7.03 12.73
C ALA A 132 3.53 5.83 13.67
N VAL A 133 4.21 4.78 13.18
CA VAL A 133 4.58 3.61 14.00
C VAL A 133 5.57 3.97 15.09
N GLU A 134 6.60 4.74 14.75
CA GLU A 134 7.62 5.17 15.71
C GLU A 134 6.98 5.97 16.85
N VAL A 135 6.14 6.96 16.53
CA VAL A 135 5.49 7.77 17.57
C VAL A 135 4.49 6.96 18.39
N TYR A 136 3.73 6.05 17.76
CA TYR A 136 2.87 5.13 18.50
C TYR A 136 3.65 4.30 19.51
N ARG A 137 4.74 3.64 19.06
CA ARG A 137 5.56 2.77 19.91
C ARG A 137 6.23 3.51 21.05
N LYS A 138 6.74 4.72 20.81
CA LYS A 138 7.47 5.50 21.83
C LYS A 138 6.54 6.18 22.83
N LYS A 139 5.42 6.74 22.37
CA LYS A 139 4.59 7.66 23.17
C LYS A 139 3.29 7.05 23.67
N TYR A 140 2.64 6.19 22.88
CA TYR A 140 1.26 5.75 23.16
C TYR A 140 1.18 4.28 23.58
N LYS A 141 1.97 3.40 22.95
CA LYS A 141 1.97 1.95 23.20
C LYS A 141 2.24 1.55 24.67
N PRO A 142 3.15 2.20 25.44
CA PRO A 142 3.38 1.83 26.84
C PRO A 142 2.14 1.88 27.72
N GLU A 143 1.27 2.87 27.49
CA GLU A 143 0.02 3.05 28.25
C GLU A 143 -1.15 2.33 27.58
N GLN A 144 -1.29 2.49 26.27
CA GLN A 144 -2.46 2.01 25.53
C GLN A 144 -2.43 0.51 25.24
N LYS A 145 -1.23 -0.11 25.22
CA LYS A 145 -1.02 -1.55 25.03
C LYS A 145 -1.64 -2.14 23.75
N GLY A 146 -1.81 -1.32 22.70
CA GLY A 146 -2.31 -1.77 21.40
C GLY A 146 -1.19 -2.23 20.46
N ARG A 147 -1.61 -2.59 19.24
CA ARG A 147 -0.76 -3.01 18.12
C ARG A 147 -0.98 -2.09 16.94
N ILE A 148 0.07 -1.86 16.16
CA ILE A 148 0.00 -1.05 14.94
C ILE A 148 0.58 -1.81 13.75
N GLY A 149 -0.11 -1.74 12.61
CA GLY A 149 0.26 -2.42 11.38
C GLY A 149 -0.02 -1.58 10.14
N ILE A 150 0.02 -2.26 9.01
CA ILE A 150 -0.31 -1.72 7.68
C ILE A 150 -1.06 -2.80 6.91
N THR A 151 -2.00 -2.39 6.05
CA THR A 151 -2.71 -3.31 5.16
C THR A 151 -2.14 -3.20 3.76
N LEU A 152 -1.67 -4.33 3.22
CA LEU A 152 -1.16 -4.43 1.86
C LEU A 152 -2.08 -5.30 1.03
N VAL A 153 -2.44 -4.82 -0.16
CA VAL A 153 -3.07 -5.66 -1.18
C VAL A 153 -2.01 -6.45 -1.92
N ALA A 154 -2.32 -7.71 -2.17
CA ALA A 154 -1.56 -8.53 -3.08
C ALA A 154 -2.48 -9.45 -3.86
N GLN A 155 -2.23 -9.50 -5.16
CA GLN A 155 -2.73 -10.57 -6.02
C GLN A 155 -1.74 -11.74 -5.97
N TRP A 156 -2.22 -12.93 -6.32
CA TRP A 156 -1.34 -14.05 -6.62
C TRP A 156 -1.06 -14.13 -8.12
N TYR A 157 0.11 -14.63 -8.51
CA TYR A 157 0.48 -14.79 -9.91
C TYR A 157 0.94 -16.21 -10.20
N GLU A 158 0.45 -16.77 -11.31
CA GLU A 158 0.90 -18.05 -11.84
C GLU A 158 1.67 -17.83 -13.15
N PRO A 159 2.73 -18.60 -13.44
CA PRO A 159 3.40 -18.51 -14.72
C PRO A 159 2.54 -19.13 -15.82
N CYS A 160 2.40 -18.46 -16.96
CA CYS A 160 1.67 -19.01 -18.11
C CYS A 160 2.46 -20.17 -18.77
N ASN A 161 3.76 -19.97 -19.01
CA ASN A 161 4.69 -20.97 -19.50
C ASN A 161 6.08 -20.83 -18.85
N VAL A 162 6.46 -21.83 -18.04
CA VAL A 162 7.73 -21.83 -17.30
C VAL A 162 8.98 -21.73 -18.18
N SER A 163 8.91 -22.19 -19.44
CA SER A 163 10.06 -22.16 -20.36
C SER A 163 10.38 -20.77 -20.93
N ASN A 164 9.49 -19.79 -20.78
CA ASN A 164 9.62 -18.45 -21.38
C ASN A 164 10.06 -17.36 -20.38
N GLY A 165 10.49 -17.76 -19.18
CA GLY A 165 10.84 -16.81 -18.12
C GLY A 165 9.63 -16.27 -17.35
N ASP A 166 8.43 -16.82 -17.56
CA ASP A 166 7.21 -16.40 -16.85
C ASP A 166 7.31 -16.67 -15.34
N LEU A 167 8.10 -17.67 -14.92
CA LEU A 167 8.38 -17.88 -13.50
C LEU A 167 9.13 -16.68 -12.88
N GLU A 168 10.10 -16.11 -13.60
CA GLU A 168 10.78 -14.89 -13.16
C GLU A 168 9.85 -13.68 -13.22
N ALA A 169 8.90 -13.65 -14.17
CA ALA A 169 7.86 -12.63 -14.22
C ALA A 169 6.96 -12.67 -12.97
N VAL A 170 6.59 -13.86 -12.49
CA VAL A 170 5.85 -14.01 -11.21
C VAL A 170 6.63 -13.37 -10.06
N TYR A 171 7.92 -13.67 -9.92
CA TYR A 171 8.73 -13.10 -8.84
C TYR A 171 8.86 -11.58 -8.95
N ARG A 172 9.17 -11.05 -10.13
CA ARG A 172 9.24 -9.60 -10.36
C ARG A 172 7.91 -8.93 -10.04
N LYS A 173 6.77 -9.51 -10.44
CA LYS A 173 5.47 -8.90 -10.16
C LYS A 173 5.12 -8.94 -8.67
N MET A 174 5.42 -10.04 -7.98
CA MET A 174 5.30 -10.12 -6.52
C MET A 174 6.15 -9.05 -5.82
N GLU A 175 7.38 -8.83 -6.28
CA GLU A 175 8.25 -7.80 -5.73
C GLU A 175 7.76 -6.38 -6.04
N PHE A 176 7.30 -6.10 -7.25
CA PHE A 176 6.78 -4.78 -7.62
C PHE A 176 5.46 -4.43 -6.94
N MET A 177 4.61 -5.42 -6.61
CA MET A 177 3.33 -5.18 -5.93
C MET A 177 3.45 -5.27 -4.41
N LEU A 178 3.72 -6.47 -3.89
CA LEU A 178 3.80 -6.74 -2.45
C LEU A 178 5.14 -6.30 -1.87
N GLY A 179 6.23 -6.72 -2.52
CA GLY A 179 7.60 -6.46 -2.04
C GLY A 179 7.94 -4.97 -1.96
N TRP A 180 7.33 -4.14 -2.81
CA TRP A 180 7.58 -2.71 -2.88
C TRP A 180 7.29 -2.01 -1.55
N TYR A 181 6.35 -2.53 -0.76
CA TYR A 181 6.05 -2.07 0.59
C TYR A 181 6.54 -3.04 1.66
N LEU A 182 6.32 -4.34 1.50
CA LEU A 182 6.63 -5.33 2.53
C LEU A 182 8.14 -5.48 2.76
N HIS A 183 8.96 -5.34 1.71
CA HIS A 183 10.41 -5.45 1.84
C HIS A 183 11.01 -4.26 2.61
N PRO A 184 10.65 -2.99 2.34
CA PRO A 184 11.06 -1.87 3.19
C PRO A 184 10.66 -2.00 4.65
N ILE A 185 9.41 -2.36 4.95
CA ILE A 185 8.96 -2.44 6.35
C ILE A 185 9.52 -3.68 7.08
N THR A 186 10.09 -4.65 6.37
CA THR A 186 10.71 -5.84 6.97
C THR A 186 12.24 -5.72 7.10
N TYR A 187 12.89 -5.10 6.10
CA TYR A 187 14.34 -5.09 5.92
C TYR A 187 14.96 -3.70 5.78
N GLY A 188 14.15 -2.64 5.67
CA GLY A 188 14.62 -1.26 5.56
C GLY A 188 15.05 -0.82 4.16
N GLU A 189 14.78 -1.61 3.12
CA GLU A 189 15.12 -1.27 1.73
C GLU A 189 14.12 -1.85 0.72
N TYR A 190 14.02 -1.25 -0.47
CA TYR A 190 13.22 -1.77 -1.58
C TYR A 190 13.77 -3.09 -2.13
N PRO A 191 12.99 -3.94 -2.82
CA PRO A 191 13.50 -5.16 -3.46
C PRO A 191 14.66 -4.89 -4.43
N SER A 192 15.60 -5.84 -4.54
CA SER A 192 16.79 -5.69 -5.38
C SER A 192 16.46 -5.56 -6.86
N SER A 193 15.44 -6.27 -7.34
CA SER A 193 14.94 -6.20 -8.72
C SER A 193 14.40 -4.82 -9.08
N MET A 194 13.70 -4.17 -8.15
CA MET A 194 13.20 -2.81 -8.35
C MET A 194 14.36 -1.82 -8.42
N ARG A 195 15.35 -1.93 -7.52
CA ARG A 195 16.53 -1.03 -7.55
C ARG A 195 17.32 -1.16 -8.85
N SER A 196 17.52 -2.38 -9.36
CA SER A 196 18.26 -2.60 -10.60
C SER A 196 17.50 -2.13 -11.84
N THR A 197 16.17 -2.25 -11.83
CA THR A 197 15.32 -1.94 -12.98
C THR A 197 14.95 -0.45 -13.05
N VAL A 198 14.48 0.11 -11.94
CA VAL A 198 13.95 1.48 -11.85
C VAL A 198 15.07 2.51 -11.67
N LYS A 199 16.16 2.11 -11.00
CA LYS A 199 17.39 2.92 -10.82
C LYS A 199 17.10 4.27 -10.15
N THR A 200 17.48 5.36 -10.79
CA THR A 200 17.43 6.73 -10.22
C THR A 200 16.01 7.25 -10.01
N ARG A 201 15.00 6.66 -10.65
CA ARG A 201 13.58 7.02 -10.43
C ARG A 201 13.05 6.45 -9.11
N LEU A 202 13.70 5.44 -8.53
CA LEU A 202 13.36 4.88 -7.23
C LEU A 202 14.16 5.63 -6.15
N PRO A 203 13.51 6.39 -5.25
CA PRO A 203 14.21 7.10 -4.19
C PRO A 203 14.97 6.13 -3.27
N SER A 204 16.03 6.60 -2.63
CA SER A 204 16.79 5.80 -1.66
C SER A 204 16.49 6.23 -0.24
N PHE A 205 16.48 5.27 0.69
CA PHE A 205 16.36 5.56 2.12
C PHE A 205 17.74 5.87 2.70
N ASN A 206 17.85 6.96 3.46
CA ASN A 206 19.02 7.22 4.30
C ASN A 206 19.04 6.28 5.52
N LEU A 207 20.16 6.21 6.24
CA LEU A 207 20.34 5.27 7.35
C LEU A 207 19.23 5.36 8.41
N PHE A 208 18.80 6.57 8.78
CA PHE A 208 17.74 6.77 9.76
C PHE A 208 16.39 6.25 9.26
N GLN A 209 16.05 6.50 7.99
CA GLN A 209 14.83 6.01 7.38
C GLN A 209 14.83 4.47 7.30
N LYS A 210 15.95 3.85 6.90
CA LYS A 210 16.09 2.39 6.88
C LYS A 210 15.81 1.76 8.23
N LEU A 211 16.39 2.33 9.29
CA LEU A 211 16.21 1.86 10.67
C LEU A 211 14.78 2.03 11.18
N LYS A 212 14.12 3.13 10.82
CA LYS A 212 12.71 3.35 11.18
C LYS A 212 11.76 2.40 10.47
N LEU A 213 12.04 2.06 9.20
CA LEU A 213 11.22 1.16 8.40
C LEU A 213 11.38 -0.30 8.81
N ALA A 214 12.60 -0.77 9.05
CA ALA A 214 12.84 -2.17 9.36
C ALA A 214 12.09 -2.63 10.63
N GLY A 215 11.11 -3.51 10.46
CA GLY A 215 10.24 -4.01 11.53
C GLY A 215 9.16 -3.02 11.97
N SER A 216 8.75 -2.07 11.12
CA SER A 216 7.77 -1.02 11.45
C SER A 216 6.31 -1.51 11.50
N PHE A 217 6.05 -2.75 11.92
CA PHE A 217 4.69 -3.25 12.10
C PHE A 217 4.66 -4.35 13.17
N ASP A 218 3.53 -4.46 13.87
CA ASP A 218 3.24 -5.52 14.83
C ASP A 218 2.40 -6.65 14.20
N PHE A 219 1.66 -6.34 13.13
CA PHE A 219 0.91 -7.27 12.29
C PHE A 219 0.83 -6.74 10.85
N LEU A 220 0.62 -7.64 9.90
CA LEU A 220 0.37 -7.34 8.50
C LEU A 220 -1.11 -7.60 8.17
N GLY A 221 -1.82 -6.56 7.73
CA GLY A 221 -3.10 -6.73 7.06
C GLY A 221 -2.88 -7.18 5.62
N VAL A 222 -3.65 -8.16 5.16
CA VAL A 222 -3.57 -8.71 3.81
C VAL A 222 -4.93 -8.56 3.15
N ASN A 223 -4.98 -7.80 2.06
CA ASN A 223 -6.13 -7.76 1.17
C ASN A 223 -5.84 -8.68 -0.01
N TYR A 224 -6.68 -9.69 -0.23
CA TYR A 224 -6.51 -10.66 -1.31
C TYR A 224 -7.82 -10.88 -2.04
N TYR A 225 -7.82 -10.68 -3.35
CA TYR A 225 -9.03 -10.78 -4.15
C TYR A 225 -8.96 -11.83 -5.26
N THR A 226 -7.83 -11.88 -5.97
CA THR A 226 -7.75 -12.59 -7.26
C THR A 226 -6.33 -13.07 -7.57
N ALA A 227 -6.21 -13.78 -8.68
CA ALA A 227 -4.94 -14.13 -9.28
C ALA A 227 -4.92 -13.83 -10.77
N TYR A 228 -3.72 -13.73 -11.35
CA TYR A 228 -3.52 -13.56 -12.79
C TYR A 228 -2.40 -14.47 -13.30
N TRP A 229 -2.41 -14.76 -14.60
CA TRP A 229 -1.24 -15.29 -15.28
C TRP A 229 -0.24 -14.15 -15.49
N ALA A 230 1.02 -14.35 -15.09
CA ALA A 230 2.11 -13.41 -15.33
C ALA A 230 2.95 -13.91 -16.51
N LEU A 231 3.08 -13.07 -17.53
CA LEU A 231 3.85 -13.34 -18.73
C LEU A 231 5.06 -12.42 -18.79
N ASN A 232 6.22 -12.97 -19.11
CA ASN A 232 7.45 -12.21 -19.30
C ASN A 232 7.35 -11.37 -20.58
N GLN A 233 7.36 -10.04 -20.44
CA GLN A 233 7.20 -9.14 -21.57
C GLN A 233 8.19 -7.98 -21.52
N LYS A 234 8.85 -7.70 -22.66
CA LYS A 234 9.70 -6.53 -22.79
C LYS A 234 8.85 -5.26 -22.85
N SER A 235 9.33 -4.22 -22.17
CA SER A 235 8.67 -2.92 -22.11
C SER A 235 9.11 -2.01 -23.23
N ASP A 236 8.19 -1.18 -23.72
CA ASP A 236 8.51 -0.12 -24.68
C ASP A 236 9.30 0.98 -23.96
N PRO A 237 10.56 1.25 -24.35
CA PRO A 237 11.39 2.26 -23.69
C PRO A 237 10.83 3.69 -23.83
N LYS A 238 9.85 3.93 -24.72
CA LYS A 238 9.18 5.22 -24.87
C LYS A 238 7.99 5.41 -23.93
N LYS A 239 7.50 4.32 -23.31
CA LYS A 239 6.32 4.31 -22.44
C LYS A 239 6.70 3.94 -21.01
N VAL A 240 7.64 4.69 -20.43
CA VAL A 240 8.15 4.45 -19.08
C VAL A 240 7.07 4.74 -18.05
N SER A 241 6.71 3.72 -17.28
CA SER A 241 5.74 3.77 -16.19
C SER A 241 6.05 2.71 -15.15
N TYR A 242 5.56 2.88 -13.92
CA TYR A 242 5.61 1.83 -12.91
C TYR A 242 5.07 0.49 -13.45
N THR A 243 3.91 0.50 -14.11
CA THR A 243 3.27 -0.70 -14.67
C THR A 243 4.21 -1.44 -15.62
N THR A 244 4.86 -0.72 -16.54
CA THR A 244 5.79 -1.31 -17.50
C THR A 244 7.13 -1.71 -16.89
N ASP A 245 7.57 -1.11 -15.78
CA ASP A 245 8.91 -1.36 -15.23
C ASP A 245 9.10 -2.82 -14.79
N SER A 246 8.03 -3.48 -14.34
CA SER A 246 8.10 -4.89 -13.94
C SER A 246 8.41 -5.85 -15.11
N GLN A 247 8.20 -5.41 -16.36
CA GLN A 247 8.33 -6.25 -17.56
C GLN A 247 7.45 -7.51 -17.47
N VAL A 248 6.22 -7.32 -17.01
CA VAL A 248 5.22 -8.37 -16.84
C VAL A 248 3.89 -7.93 -17.45
N ASP A 249 3.33 -8.76 -18.30
CA ASP A 249 1.95 -8.65 -18.74
C ASP A 249 1.06 -9.57 -17.91
N LEU A 250 -0.10 -9.06 -17.49
CA LEU A 250 -1.06 -9.79 -16.68
C LEU A 250 -2.24 -10.21 -17.53
N GLN A 251 -2.53 -11.51 -17.54
CA GLN A 251 -3.63 -12.05 -18.32
C GLN A 251 -4.59 -12.87 -17.45
N ALA A 252 -5.88 -12.71 -17.70
CA ALA A 252 -6.91 -13.55 -17.08
C ALA A 252 -6.98 -14.94 -17.73
N VAL A 253 -6.52 -15.06 -18.99
CA VAL A 253 -6.55 -16.29 -19.79
C VAL A 253 -5.16 -16.54 -20.37
N CYS A 254 -4.64 -17.76 -20.21
CA CYS A 254 -3.39 -18.23 -20.80
C CYS A 254 -3.66 -19.54 -21.54
N ASN A 255 -3.26 -19.64 -22.81
CA ASN A 255 -3.45 -20.84 -23.65
C ASN A 255 -4.89 -21.38 -23.64
N GLY A 256 -5.88 -20.48 -23.69
CA GLY A 256 -7.31 -20.83 -23.64
C GLY A 256 -7.85 -21.18 -22.25
N LYS A 257 -7.00 -21.21 -21.21
CA LYS A 257 -7.39 -21.48 -19.82
C LYS A 257 -7.48 -20.19 -19.01
N GLN A 258 -8.68 -19.89 -18.52
CA GLN A 258 -8.90 -18.82 -17.56
C GLN A 258 -8.28 -19.18 -16.19
N ILE A 259 -7.74 -18.19 -15.47
CA ILE A 259 -7.14 -18.38 -14.14
C ILE A 259 -8.13 -18.95 -13.13
N GLY A 260 -9.39 -18.51 -13.21
CA GLY A 260 -10.52 -18.96 -12.40
C GLY A 260 -11.83 -18.37 -12.95
N PRO A 261 -13.01 -18.82 -12.47
CA PRO A 261 -14.29 -18.27 -12.89
C PRO A 261 -14.41 -16.81 -12.45
N ARG A 262 -15.09 -16.00 -13.27
CA ARG A 262 -15.34 -14.58 -12.97
C ARG A 262 -16.33 -14.44 -11.80
N ALA A 263 -16.09 -13.52 -10.89
CA ALA A 263 -17.00 -13.22 -9.79
C ALA A 263 -18.13 -12.29 -10.28
N GLY A 264 -19.27 -12.89 -10.63
CA GLY A 264 -20.40 -12.17 -11.23
C GLY A 264 -19.97 -11.39 -12.47
N ASP A 265 -20.39 -10.12 -12.55
CA ASP A 265 -20.08 -9.24 -13.68
C ASP A 265 -18.80 -8.42 -13.49
N SER A 266 -18.03 -8.64 -12.43
CA SER A 266 -16.81 -7.84 -12.15
C SER A 266 -15.72 -8.07 -13.20
N PRO A 267 -15.21 -7.04 -13.91
CA PRO A 267 -14.29 -7.21 -15.04
C PRO A 267 -12.87 -7.66 -14.67
N TRP A 268 -12.50 -7.61 -13.40
CA TRP A 268 -11.14 -7.87 -12.92
C TRP A 268 -11.06 -8.98 -11.87
N LEU A 269 -12.20 -9.46 -11.35
CA LEU A 269 -12.24 -10.39 -10.22
C LEU A 269 -12.46 -11.82 -10.71
N PHE A 270 -11.46 -12.67 -10.52
CA PHE A 270 -11.49 -14.10 -10.84
C PHE A 270 -11.29 -14.90 -9.54
N ILE A 271 -12.22 -15.82 -9.28
CA ILE A 271 -12.24 -16.62 -8.04
C ILE A 271 -11.08 -17.62 -8.09
N TYR A 272 -10.06 -17.40 -7.26
CA TYR A 272 -8.88 -18.26 -7.19
C TYR A 272 -8.43 -18.52 -5.74
N PRO A 273 -9.20 -19.29 -4.95
CA PRO A 273 -8.99 -19.42 -3.51
C PRO A 273 -7.63 -20.04 -3.14
N ILE A 274 -7.03 -20.88 -3.98
CA ILE A 274 -5.69 -21.43 -3.69
C ILE A 274 -4.60 -20.33 -3.70
N GLY A 275 -4.85 -19.21 -4.36
CA GLY A 275 -3.92 -18.08 -4.42
C GLY A 275 -3.72 -17.42 -3.05
N ILE A 276 -4.74 -17.32 -2.19
CA ILE A 276 -4.56 -16.74 -0.84
C ILE A 276 -3.60 -17.60 -0.02
N LYS A 277 -3.74 -18.94 -0.07
CA LYS A 277 -2.84 -19.85 0.62
C LYS A 277 -1.40 -19.68 0.11
N LYS A 278 -1.21 -19.66 -1.21
CA LYS A 278 0.12 -19.48 -1.83
C LYS A 278 0.75 -18.13 -1.45
N LEU A 279 -0.04 -17.07 -1.42
CA LEU A 279 0.39 -15.74 -0.98
C LEU A 279 0.84 -15.76 0.49
N LEU A 280 0.04 -16.34 1.39
CA LEU A 280 0.39 -16.43 2.81
C LEU A 280 1.64 -17.31 3.04
N ASP A 281 1.75 -18.45 2.34
CA ASP A 281 2.94 -19.30 2.36
C ASP A 281 4.18 -18.55 1.86
N TYR A 282 4.03 -17.73 0.80
CA TYR A 282 5.09 -16.87 0.29
C TYR A 282 5.51 -15.80 1.31
N ILE A 283 4.56 -15.13 1.97
CA ILE A 283 4.86 -14.13 3.00
C ILE A 283 5.60 -14.79 4.16
N LYS A 284 5.08 -15.92 4.66
CA LYS A 284 5.68 -16.72 5.73
C LYS A 284 7.13 -17.05 5.44
N LYS A 285 7.41 -17.57 4.23
CA LYS A 285 8.75 -18.01 3.83
C LYS A 285 9.74 -16.86 3.67
N ASN A 286 9.31 -15.70 3.16
CA ASN A 286 10.22 -14.65 2.70
C ASN A 286 10.29 -13.42 3.62
N TYR A 287 9.36 -13.26 4.58
CA TYR A 287 9.24 -12.03 5.38
C TYR A 287 9.15 -12.26 6.89
N LYS A 288 9.92 -13.24 7.39
CA LYS A 288 10.05 -13.54 8.84
C LYS A 288 8.74 -13.97 9.52
N ASP A 289 7.84 -14.62 8.79
CA ASP A 289 6.60 -15.21 9.33
C ASP A 289 5.80 -14.26 10.24
N PRO A 290 5.38 -13.08 9.72
CA PRO A 290 4.71 -12.09 10.55
C PRO A 290 3.31 -12.56 10.95
N LEU A 291 2.77 -11.98 12.02
CA LEU A 291 1.33 -12.10 12.31
C LEU A 291 0.54 -11.47 11.15
N MET A 292 -0.28 -12.29 10.47
CA MET A 292 -1.10 -11.87 9.33
C MET A 292 -2.58 -11.87 9.70
N ILE A 293 -3.31 -10.87 9.23
CA ILE A 293 -4.78 -10.75 9.34
C ILE A 293 -5.32 -10.50 7.94
N ILE A 294 -6.28 -11.30 7.50
CA ILE A 294 -7.01 -10.99 6.26
C ILE A 294 -7.95 -9.83 6.54
N THR A 295 -7.68 -8.68 5.96
CA THR A 295 -8.43 -7.44 6.21
C THR A 295 -9.50 -7.19 5.15
N GLU A 296 -9.32 -7.72 3.94
CA GLU A 296 -10.31 -7.75 2.87
C GLU A 296 -10.12 -9.03 2.03
N ASN A 297 -11.21 -9.62 1.52
CA ASN A 297 -11.17 -10.82 0.68
C ASN A 297 -12.32 -10.92 -0.33
#